data_AF-A0A0G4M1W8-F1
#
_entry.id   AF-A0A0G4M1W8-F1
#
_cell.length_a   1.000
_cell.length_b   1.000
_cell.length_c   1.000
_cell.angle_alpha   90.00
_cell.angle_beta   90.00
_cell.angle_gamma   90.00
#
_symmetry.space_group_name_H-M   'P 1'
#
loop_
_entity.id
_entity.type
_entity.pdbx_description
1 polymer ?
#
loop_
_entity_poly.entity_id
_entity_poly.type
_entity_poly.pdbx_seq_one_letter_code
_entity_poly.pdbx_strand_id
1 'polypeptide(L)'
;MRLTSVASGLALLSIQAAAHPGHDLSEEIAERRAFLGNIERASLAHCATKLRTRGVEQRNIERRAALLKNAREKLALKKKRDVDTVLATSHNKTELGYTINTDADTLFSGQNSCVLTPEVTQGPYYVGGEYVRRNIIEEQEGVNIVLDYQVIDVDTCEPVPNVYLEMWHCNSTGVYSGVIANGNGD
;
A
#
# COMPACT_ATOMS: atom_id res chain seq x y z
N MET A 1 -33.79 -53.41 24.70
CA MET A 1 -33.76 -52.80 23.35
C MET A 1 -32.91 -51.54 23.42
N ARG A 2 -31.68 -51.65 22.89
CA ARG A 2 -30.73 -50.63 22.38
C ARG A 2 -30.50 -49.33 23.18
N LEU A 3 -29.41 -49.34 23.95
CA LEU A 3 -28.49 -48.22 24.18
C LEU A 3 -27.41 -48.21 23.07
N THR A 4 -26.66 -47.11 22.93
CA THR A 4 -25.56 -46.77 21.97
C THR A 4 -26.02 -46.01 20.72
N SER A 5 -25.42 -44.93 20.24
CA SER A 5 -24.38 -44.01 20.73
C SER A 5 -24.51 -42.74 19.88
N VAL A 6 -24.58 -41.56 20.49
CA VAL A 6 -24.52 -40.27 19.78
C VAL A 6 -23.06 -39.83 19.75
N ALA A 7 -22.40 -39.99 18.61
CA ALA A 7 -21.14 -39.33 18.31
C ALA A 7 -20.97 -39.29 16.78
N SER A 8 -21.38 -38.20 16.15
CA SER A 8 -20.95 -37.87 14.79
C SER A 8 -20.22 -36.54 14.89
N GLY A 9 -18.89 -36.65 14.79
CA GLY A 9 -17.95 -35.56 15.00
C GLY A 9 -18.12 -34.46 13.96
N LEU A 10 -18.00 -33.21 14.42
CA LEU A 10 -17.72 -32.08 13.56
C LEU A 10 -16.35 -32.30 12.92
N ALA A 11 -16.34 -32.73 11.66
CA ALA A 11 -15.19 -32.53 10.79
C ALA A 11 -15.13 -31.03 10.47
N LEU A 12 -14.39 -30.28 11.28
CA LEU A 12 -13.90 -28.95 10.92
C LEU A 12 -13.00 -29.13 9.69
N LEU A 13 -13.59 -29.00 8.51
CA LEU A 13 -12.86 -28.78 7.27
C LEU A 13 -12.13 -27.43 7.41
N SER A 14 -10.88 -27.50 7.85
CA SER A 14 -9.91 -26.43 7.65
C SER A 14 -9.68 -26.32 6.15
N ILE A 15 -10.48 -25.47 5.50
CA ILE A 15 -10.20 -24.99 4.16
C ILE A 15 -8.92 -24.15 4.30
N GLN A 16 -7.77 -24.80 4.14
CA GLN A 16 -6.52 -24.13 3.85
C GLN A 16 -6.73 -23.44 2.50
N ALA A 17 -7.09 -22.16 2.53
CA ALA A 17 -7.06 -21.32 1.35
C ALA A 17 -5.59 -21.18 0.93
N ALA A 18 -5.11 -22.13 0.13
CA ALA A 18 -3.83 -22.01 -0.58
C ALA A 18 -4.06 -21.00 -1.72
N ALA A 19 -4.14 -19.72 -1.37
CA ALA A 19 -4.46 -18.67 -2.33
C ALA A 19 -3.36 -18.50 -3.40
N HIS A 20 -2.14 -18.96 -3.14
CA HIS A 20 -1.06 -19.02 -4.13
C HIS A 20 -0.24 -20.30 -3.96
N PRO A 21 -0.23 -21.23 -4.95
CA PRO A 21 0.81 -22.25 -5.03
C PRO A 21 2.16 -21.53 -5.11
N GLY A 22 3.18 -21.99 -4.38
CA GLY A 22 4.49 -21.36 -4.40
C GLY A 22 5.01 -21.24 -5.85
N HIS A 23 5.10 -20.02 -6.37
CA HIS A 23 5.74 -19.72 -7.64
C HIS A 23 7.26 -19.62 -7.43
N ASP A 24 8.04 -20.13 -8.38
CA ASP A 24 9.49 -19.94 -8.37
C ASP A 24 9.82 -18.50 -8.78
N LEU A 25 10.18 -17.69 -7.79
CA LEU A 25 10.51 -16.27 -7.97
C LEU A 25 11.92 -16.04 -8.55
N SER A 26 12.69 -17.09 -8.86
CA SER A 26 14.08 -16.95 -9.29
C SER A 26 14.23 -16.11 -10.55
N GLU A 27 13.33 -16.29 -11.51
CA GLU A 27 13.28 -15.52 -12.76
C GLU A 27 12.90 -14.06 -12.51
N GLU A 28 11.79 -13.80 -11.80
CA GLU A 28 11.35 -12.45 -11.44
C GLU A 28 12.44 -11.67 -10.66
N ILE A 29 13.14 -12.35 -9.74
CA ILE A 29 14.26 -11.76 -8.99
C ILE A 29 15.44 -11.42 -9.93
N ALA A 30 15.76 -12.29 -10.89
CA ALA A 30 16.82 -12.06 -11.86
C ALA A 30 16.49 -10.88 -12.79
N GLU A 31 15.26 -10.81 -13.30
CA GLU A 31 14.75 -9.70 -14.10
C GLU A 31 14.79 -8.38 -13.31
N ARG A 32 14.31 -8.40 -12.06
CA ARG A 32 14.37 -7.24 -11.17
C ARG A 32 15.80 -6.77 -10.94
N ARG A 33 16.75 -7.68 -10.72
CA ARG A 33 18.18 -7.32 -10.57
C ARG A 33 18.75 -6.74 -11.85
N ALA A 34 18.45 -7.33 -13.01
CA ALA A 34 18.91 -6.84 -14.30
C ALA A 34 18.37 -5.43 -14.58
N PHE A 35 17.09 -5.18 -14.29
CA PHE A 35 16.49 -3.85 -14.38
C PHE A 35 17.22 -2.86 -13.45
N LEU A 36 17.34 -3.18 -12.16
CA LEU A 36 18.01 -2.29 -11.19
C LEU A 36 19.48 -2.04 -11.51
N GLY A 37 20.17 -2.98 -12.17
CA GLY A 37 21.55 -2.81 -12.62
C GLY A 37 21.71 -1.91 -13.85
N ASN A 38 20.64 -1.68 -14.62
CA ASN A 38 20.67 -0.94 -15.89
C ASN A 38 19.94 0.41 -15.86
N ILE A 39 19.18 0.71 -14.81
CA ILE A 39 18.50 2.01 -14.70
C ILE A 39 19.48 3.12 -14.34
N GLU A 40 19.36 4.27 -15.03
CA GLU A 40 20.15 5.47 -14.72
C GLU A 40 19.79 6.05 -13.35
N ARG A 41 18.49 6.02 -13.00
CA ARG A 41 17.94 6.60 -11.77
C ARG A 41 17.12 5.58 -10.99
N ALA A 42 17.77 4.90 -10.04
CA ALA A 42 17.10 3.98 -9.11
C ALA A 42 16.30 4.68 -8.00
N SER A 43 16.62 5.95 -7.74
CA SER A 43 15.98 6.77 -6.72
C SER A 43 16.04 8.26 -7.09
N LEU A 44 15.39 9.10 -6.28
CA LEU A 44 15.45 10.56 -6.40
C LEU A 44 16.59 11.16 -5.56
N ALA A 45 17.58 10.37 -5.12
CA ALA A 45 18.65 10.86 -4.25
C ALA A 45 19.41 12.07 -4.85
N HIS A 46 19.61 12.12 -6.17
CA HIS A 46 20.20 13.26 -6.86
C HIS A 46 19.33 14.53 -6.82
N CYS A 47 18.02 14.38 -6.62
CA CYS A 47 17.06 15.46 -6.49
C CYS A 47 16.98 16.04 -5.06
N ALA A 48 17.52 15.36 -4.04
CA ALA A 48 17.29 15.68 -2.63
C ALA A 48 17.60 17.15 -2.30
N THR A 49 18.77 17.66 -2.69
CA THR A 49 19.15 19.06 -2.44
C THR A 49 18.18 20.03 -3.10
N LYS A 50 17.83 19.80 -4.37
CA LYS A 50 16.92 20.69 -5.11
C LYS A 50 15.53 20.69 -4.49
N LEU A 51 14.99 19.53 -4.16
CA LEU A 51 13.67 19.39 -3.53
C LEU A 51 13.61 20.08 -2.16
N ARG A 52 14.68 20.01 -1.37
CA ARG A 52 14.83 20.76 -0.10
C ARG A 52 14.85 22.26 -0.32
N THR A 53 15.75 22.74 -1.19
CA THR A 53 15.91 24.18 -1.46
C THR A 53 14.64 24.80 -2.02
N ARG A 54 13.85 24.04 -2.79
CA ARG A 54 12.55 24.46 -3.34
C ARG A 54 11.38 24.32 -2.33
N GLY A 55 11.66 23.86 -1.11
CA GLY A 55 10.69 23.65 -0.04
C GLY A 55 9.69 22.52 -0.32
N VAL A 56 9.95 21.65 -1.29
CA VAL A 56 9.05 20.53 -1.63
C VAL A 56 8.96 19.54 -0.49
N GLU A 57 10.10 19.21 0.13
CA GLU A 57 10.17 18.29 1.27
C GLU A 57 9.37 18.83 2.46
N GLN A 58 9.58 20.09 2.83
CA GLN A 58 8.83 20.74 3.91
C GLN A 58 7.32 20.73 3.67
N ARG A 59 6.88 21.13 2.47
CA ARG A 59 5.45 21.10 2.10
C ARG A 59 4.87 19.69 2.14
N ASN A 60 5.64 18.68 1.74
CA ASN A 60 5.21 17.29 1.82
C ASN A 60 5.03 16.81 3.26
N ILE A 61 5.98 17.14 4.15
CA ILE A 61 5.90 16.79 5.57
C ILE A 61 4.64 17.38 6.19
N GLU A 62 4.41 18.69 6.01
CA GLU A 62 3.24 19.39 6.53
C GLU A 62 1.92 18.80 5.99
N ARG A 63 1.86 18.57 4.67
CA ARG A 63 0.69 18.03 4.00
C ARG A 63 0.36 16.61 4.46
N ARG A 64 1.37 15.73 4.57
CA ARG A 64 1.20 14.34 5.03
C ARG A 64 0.82 14.27 6.51
N ALA A 65 1.41 15.12 7.35
CA ALA A 65 1.04 15.22 8.76
C ALA A 65 -0.43 15.64 8.93
N ALA A 66 -0.88 16.65 8.17
CA ALA A 66 -2.27 17.11 8.18
C ALA A 66 -3.24 16.03 7.67
N LEU A 67 -2.89 15.34 6.58
CA LEU A 67 -3.68 14.24 6.03
C LEU A 67 -3.85 13.09 7.04
N LEU A 68 -2.77 12.69 7.72
CA LEU A 68 -2.82 11.64 8.74
C LEU A 68 -3.67 12.04 9.94
N LYS A 69 -3.55 13.29 10.40
CA LYS A 69 -4.39 13.83 11.49
C LYS A 69 -5.87 13.76 11.12
N ASN A 70 -6.24 14.29 9.95
CA ASN A 70 -7.62 14.31 9.47
C ASN A 70 -8.18 12.89 9.30
N ALA A 71 -7.38 11.95 8.78
CA ALA A 71 -7.79 10.57 8.61
C ALA A 71 -8.09 9.89 9.96
N ARG A 72 -7.23 10.09 10.97
CA ARG A 72 -7.43 9.54 12.32
C ARG A 72 -8.67 10.09 13.01
N GLU A 73 -8.92 11.39 12.86
CA GLU A 73 -10.12 12.05 13.41
C GLU A 73 -11.40 11.51 12.76
N LYS A 74 -11.44 11.38 11.43
CA LYS A 74 -12.57 10.82 10.68
C LYS A 74 -12.90 9.39 11.08
N LEU A 75 -11.87 8.56 11.28
CA LEU A 75 -12.02 7.17 11.69
C LEU A 75 -12.35 7.00 13.18
N ALA A 76 -12.55 8.12 13.91
CA ALA A 76 -12.76 8.14 15.35
C ALA A 76 -11.74 7.29 16.12
N LEU A 77 -10.51 7.20 15.60
CA LEU A 77 -9.38 6.54 16.24
C LEU A 77 -8.86 7.44 17.37
N LYS A 78 -9.74 7.72 18.34
CA LYS A 78 -9.48 8.55 19.53
C LYS A 78 -8.70 7.79 20.59
N LYS A 79 -8.77 6.45 20.56
CA LYS A 79 -7.92 5.58 21.38
C LYS A 79 -6.73 5.15 20.53
N LYS A 80 -5.52 5.52 20.99
CA LYS A 80 -4.32 4.74 20.68
C LYS A 80 -4.66 3.29 21.03
N ARG A 81 -4.29 2.33 20.16
CA ARG A 81 -4.40 0.90 20.49
C ARG A 81 -3.75 0.68 21.87
N ASP A 82 -4.29 -0.26 22.63
CA ASP A 82 -3.72 -0.61 23.93
C ASP A 82 -2.22 -0.91 23.76
N VAL A 83 -1.42 -0.08 24.41
CA VAL A 83 0.03 -0.04 24.24
C VAL A 83 0.60 -1.40 24.63
N ASP A 84 0.07 -2.00 25.70
CA ASP A 84 0.54 -3.26 26.25
C ASP A 84 0.29 -4.43 25.28
N THR A 85 -0.89 -4.48 24.66
CA THR A 85 -1.23 -5.49 23.64
C THR A 85 -0.40 -5.36 22.35
N VAL A 86 -0.10 -4.13 21.91
CA VAL A 86 0.73 -3.88 20.72
C VAL A 86 2.21 -4.15 20.99
N LEU A 87 2.74 -3.79 22.16
CA LEU A 87 4.11 -4.09 22.57
C LEU A 87 4.35 -5.59 22.80
N ALA A 88 3.31 -6.35 23.18
CA ALA A 88 3.38 -7.80 23.25
C ALA A 88 3.44 -8.47 21.85
N THR A 89 3.14 -7.73 20.78
CA THR A 89 3.30 -8.21 19.41
C THR A 89 4.73 -7.90 18.93
N SER A 90 5.59 -8.92 18.85
CA SER A 90 6.99 -8.75 18.47
C SER A 90 7.16 -8.44 16.98
N HIS A 91 7.59 -7.21 16.68
CA HIS A 91 8.02 -6.73 15.35
C HIS A 91 9.50 -6.31 15.35
N ASN A 92 10.31 -6.93 16.22
CA ASN A 92 11.60 -6.41 16.65
C ASN A 92 12.57 -6.07 15.48
N LYS A 93 12.72 -4.75 15.25
CA LYS A 93 13.80 -4.07 14.50
C LYS A 93 14.46 -2.99 15.37
N THR A 94 14.51 -3.23 16.68
CA THR A 94 14.91 -2.24 17.71
C THR A 94 16.35 -1.74 17.52
N GLU A 95 17.19 -2.52 16.85
CA GLU A 95 18.54 -2.14 16.42
C GLU A 95 18.61 -0.90 15.51
N LEU A 96 17.49 -0.51 14.88
CA LEU A 96 17.43 0.68 14.01
C LEU A 96 17.18 2.00 14.78
N GLY A 97 16.82 1.94 16.07
CA GLY A 97 16.74 3.12 16.94
C GLY A 97 15.50 4.03 16.79
N TYR A 98 14.47 3.62 16.03
CA TYR A 98 13.24 4.41 15.90
C TYR A 98 12.32 4.28 17.12
N THR A 99 11.82 5.40 17.63
CA THR A 99 10.88 5.49 18.77
C THR A 99 9.59 6.23 18.39
N ILE A 100 8.59 6.24 19.29
CA ILE A 100 7.35 7.02 19.11
C ILE A 100 7.57 8.54 19.09
N ASN A 101 8.74 9.00 19.54
CA ASN A 101 9.15 10.41 19.52
C ASN A 101 10.11 10.70 18.36
N THR A 102 10.28 9.76 17.43
CA THR A 102 11.08 9.99 16.23
C THR A 102 10.48 11.16 15.45
N ASP A 103 11.33 12.11 15.11
CA ASP A 103 10.91 13.28 14.37
C ASP A 103 10.28 12.89 13.02
N ALA A 104 9.26 13.63 12.61
CA ALA A 104 8.59 13.40 11.34
C ALA A 104 9.56 13.52 10.15
N ASP A 105 10.56 14.39 10.25
CA ASP A 105 11.63 14.53 9.27
C ASP A 105 12.41 13.21 9.14
N THR A 106 12.80 12.59 10.25
CA THR A 106 13.47 11.28 10.23
C THR A 106 12.61 10.16 9.61
N LEU A 107 11.28 10.21 9.80
CA LEU A 107 10.36 9.21 9.24
C LEU A 107 10.03 9.44 7.75
N PHE A 108 10.04 10.69 7.28
CA PHE A 108 9.52 11.07 5.97
C PHE A 108 10.55 11.70 5.01
N SER A 109 11.78 11.96 5.46
CA SER A 109 12.88 12.49 4.63
C SER A 109 13.52 11.44 3.71
N GLY A 110 13.29 10.15 4.00
CA GLY A 110 13.84 9.05 3.20
C GLY A 110 13.13 8.87 1.86
N GLN A 111 13.84 9.09 0.75
CA GLN A 111 13.40 8.70 -0.59
C GLN A 111 13.76 7.24 -0.88
N ASN A 112 13.32 6.34 0.00
CA ASN A 112 13.73 4.94 0.01
C ASN A 112 12.90 4.02 -0.91
N SER A 113 11.98 4.58 -1.69
CA SER A 113 11.26 3.85 -2.72
C SER A 113 12.06 3.81 -4.02
N CYS A 114 12.14 2.66 -4.68
CA CYS A 114 12.49 2.64 -6.11
C CYS A 114 11.46 3.51 -6.84
N VAL A 115 11.90 4.63 -7.40
CA VAL A 115 10.99 5.65 -7.96
C VAL A 115 10.50 5.26 -9.34
N LEU A 116 11.32 4.53 -10.10
CA LEU A 116 10.95 4.03 -11.42
C LEU A 116 10.66 2.53 -11.31
N THR A 117 9.39 2.19 -11.15
CA THR A 117 8.91 0.85 -11.50
C THR A 117 8.65 0.80 -12.99
N PRO A 118 8.96 -0.32 -13.67
CA PRO A 118 8.61 -0.46 -15.08
C PRO A 118 7.10 -0.29 -15.27
N GLU A 119 6.71 0.21 -16.44
CA GLU A 119 5.32 0.20 -16.86
C GLU A 119 4.83 -1.25 -16.88
N VAL A 120 3.65 -1.48 -16.32
CA VAL A 120 2.99 -2.79 -16.31
C VAL A 120 1.75 -2.74 -17.18
N THR A 121 1.31 -3.90 -17.64
CA THR A 121 0.08 -3.99 -18.44
C THR A 121 -1.13 -3.58 -17.61
N GLN A 122 -2.01 -2.77 -18.19
CA GLN A 122 -3.26 -2.32 -17.58
C GLN A 122 -4.19 -3.47 -17.12
N GLY A 123 -4.17 -4.59 -17.85
CA GLY A 123 -5.05 -5.73 -17.59
C GLY A 123 -6.50 -5.50 -18.04
N PRO A 124 -7.37 -6.52 -17.91
CA PRO A 124 -8.71 -6.51 -18.51
C PRO A 124 -9.77 -5.78 -17.69
N TYR A 125 -9.43 -5.30 -16.49
CA TYR A 125 -10.40 -4.77 -15.52
C TYR A 125 -10.49 -3.23 -15.49
N TYR A 126 -9.83 -2.57 -16.43
CA TYR A 126 -9.93 -1.11 -16.56
C TYR A 126 -11.28 -0.71 -17.17
N VAL A 127 -11.93 0.28 -16.55
CA VAL A 127 -13.16 0.90 -17.03
C VAL A 127 -12.94 2.42 -17.09
N GLY A 128 -13.07 3.00 -18.28
CA GLY A 128 -12.88 4.44 -18.50
C GLY A 128 -14.17 5.25 -18.35
N GLY A 129 -14.02 6.56 -18.11
CA GLY A 129 -15.15 7.50 -18.04
C GLY A 129 -15.74 7.70 -16.64
N GLU A 130 -15.05 7.22 -15.61
CA GLU A 130 -15.46 7.35 -14.21
C GLU A 130 -15.32 8.76 -13.64
N TYR A 131 -15.93 8.99 -12.48
CA TYR A 131 -15.90 10.28 -11.80
C TYR A 131 -14.50 10.66 -11.30
N VAL A 132 -14.14 11.94 -11.46
CA VAL A 132 -12.94 12.52 -10.83
C VAL A 132 -13.20 12.75 -9.34
N ARG A 133 -12.71 11.84 -8.50
CA ARG A 133 -12.91 11.86 -7.05
C ARG A 133 -11.67 11.38 -6.29
N ARG A 134 -11.59 11.71 -4.99
CA ARG A 134 -10.47 11.31 -4.11
C ARG A 134 -10.81 10.15 -3.17
N ASN A 135 -12.09 9.94 -2.89
CA ASN A 135 -12.55 8.81 -2.08
C ASN A 135 -13.29 7.84 -3.01
N ILE A 136 -12.79 6.61 -3.07
CA ILE A 136 -13.31 5.52 -3.91
C ILE A 136 -13.78 4.31 -3.09
N ILE A 137 -13.96 4.47 -1.77
CA ILE A 137 -14.36 3.38 -0.86
C ILE A 137 -15.82 2.97 -1.09
N GLU A 138 -16.67 3.95 -1.38
CA GLU A 138 -18.13 3.76 -1.48
C GLU A 138 -18.69 3.00 -0.26
N GLU A 139 -19.33 1.86 -0.50
CA GLU A 139 -19.92 0.97 0.50
C GLU A 139 -19.08 -0.30 0.72
N GLN A 140 -17.88 -0.38 0.14
CA GLN A 140 -17.05 -1.59 0.21
C GLN A 140 -16.44 -1.77 1.60
N GLU A 141 -16.56 -2.99 2.13
CA GLU A 141 -15.90 -3.37 3.38
C GLU A 141 -14.40 -3.62 3.18
N GLY A 142 -13.59 -3.23 4.17
CA GLY A 142 -12.15 -3.45 4.12
C GLY A 142 -11.35 -2.60 5.10
N VAL A 143 -10.03 -2.63 4.95
CA VAL A 143 -9.12 -1.77 5.71
C VAL A 143 -9.04 -0.41 5.04
N ASN A 144 -9.29 0.65 5.80
CA ASN A 144 -9.15 2.01 5.30
C ASN A 144 -7.68 2.34 4.99
N ILE A 145 -7.40 2.65 3.73
CA ILE A 145 -6.07 3.07 3.26
C ILE A 145 -6.16 4.54 2.83
N VAL A 146 -5.19 5.34 3.26
CA VAL A 146 -5.00 6.69 2.71
C VAL A 146 -3.74 6.68 1.85
N LEU A 147 -3.95 6.84 0.54
CA LEU A 147 -2.87 6.91 -0.43
C LEU A 147 -2.57 8.37 -0.78
N ASP A 148 -1.29 8.72 -0.72
CA ASP A 148 -0.78 10.04 -1.08
C ASP A 148 0.23 9.92 -2.21
N TYR A 149 -0.05 10.54 -3.35
CA TYR A 149 0.81 10.50 -4.53
C TYR A 149 1.50 11.84 -4.76
N GLN A 150 2.76 11.76 -5.15
CA GLN A 150 3.52 12.89 -5.67
C GLN A 150 4.23 12.45 -6.94
N VAL A 151 4.04 13.22 -8.01
CA VAL A 151 4.72 13.00 -9.29
C VAL A 151 5.88 13.99 -9.40
N ILE A 152 7.09 13.46 -9.52
CA ILE A 152 8.33 14.21 -9.70
C ILE A 152 8.93 13.79 -11.03
N ASP A 153 9.30 14.78 -11.85
CA ASP A 153 10.11 14.55 -13.04
C ASP A 153 11.54 14.20 -12.59
N VAL A 154 12.02 13.02 -12.98
CA VAL A 154 13.28 12.46 -12.46
C VAL A 154 14.52 13.18 -12.99
N ASP A 155 14.43 13.85 -14.14
CA ASP A 155 15.57 14.52 -14.77
C ASP A 155 15.70 15.96 -14.29
N THR A 156 14.57 16.67 -14.23
CA THR A 156 14.52 18.06 -13.78
C THR A 156 14.40 18.18 -12.27
N CYS A 157 14.00 17.13 -11.57
CA CYS A 157 13.74 17.13 -10.13
C CYS A 157 12.66 18.16 -9.72
N GLU A 158 11.76 18.53 -10.63
CA GLU A 158 10.63 19.40 -10.34
C GLU A 158 9.35 18.57 -10.13
N PRO A 159 8.45 19.00 -9.23
CA PRO A 159 7.10 18.44 -9.17
C PRO A 159 6.35 18.68 -10.47
N VAL A 160 5.57 17.70 -10.93
CA VAL A 160 4.72 17.84 -12.11
C VAL A 160 3.32 18.28 -11.67
N PRO A 161 2.92 19.55 -11.89
CA PRO A 161 1.61 20.03 -11.48
C PRO A 161 0.51 19.59 -12.46
N ASN A 162 -0.74 19.65 -12.01
CA ASN A 162 -1.94 19.45 -12.85
C ASN A 162 -2.00 18.11 -13.59
N VAL A 163 -1.47 17.04 -12.97
CA VAL A 163 -1.59 15.68 -13.49
C VAL A 163 -2.90 15.03 -13.06
N TYR A 164 -3.49 14.24 -13.96
CA TYR A 164 -4.56 13.32 -13.62
C TYR A 164 -3.97 12.02 -13.10
N LEU A 165 -4.46 11.56 -11.95
CA LEU A 165 -4.18 10.24 -11.44
C LEU A 165 -5.47 9.43 -11.49
N GLU A 166 -5.41 8.32 -12.20
CA GLU A 166 -6.48 7.34 -12.27
C GLU A 166 -6.02 6.07 -11.57
N MET A 167 -6.88 5.49 -10.75
CA MET A 167 -6.62 4.23 -10.07
C MET A 167 -7.87 3.37 -10.09
N TRP A 168 -7.67 2.06 -10.22
CA TRP A 168 -8.69 1.04 -10.05
C TRP A 168 -8.11 -0.12 -9.25
N HIS A 169 -8.94 -0.80 -8.49
CA HIS A 169 -8.55 -1.98 -7.73
C HIS A 169 -9.79 -2.84 -7.44
N CYS A 170 -9.58 -4.11 -7.10
CA CYS A 170 -10.64 -4.96 -6.58
C CYS A 170 -10.99 -4.58 -5.14
N ASN A 171 -12.19 -4.94 -4.70
CA ASN A 171 -12.55 -4.88 -3.29
C ASN A 171 -11.76 -5.93 -2.46
N SER A 172 -12.08 -6.02 -1.17
CA SER A 172 -11.40 -6.92 -0.22
C SER A 172 -11.56 -8.42 -0.52
N THR A 173 -12.52 -8.82 -1.36
CA THR A 173 -12.72 -10.22 -1.78
C THR A 173 -12.20 -10.52 -3.19
N GLY A 174 -11.66 -9.53 -3.90
CA GLY A 174 -11.09 -9.70 -5.24
C GLY A 174 -12.03 -9.35 -6.40
N VAL A 175 -13.20 -8.78 -6.14
CA VAL A 175 -14.17 -8.37 -7.17
C VAL A 175 -13.85 -6.95 -7.67
N TYR A 176 -13.78 -6.78 -9.00
CA TYR A 176 -13.65 -5.48 -9.68
C TYR A 176 -15.02 -4.91 -10.04
N SER A 177 -15.23 -3.62 -9.78
CA SER A 177 -16.45 -2.92 -10.20
C SER A 177 -16.47 -2.70 -11.72
N GLY A 178 -17.68 -2.59 -12.30
CA GLY A 178 -17.87 -2.29 -13.72
C GLY A 178 -17.54 -3.44 -14.69
N VAL A 179 -17.10 -4.60 -14.19
CA VAL A 179 -16.78 -5.77 -15.00
C VAL A 179 -17.66 -6.96 -14.63
N ILE A 180 -18.30 -7.56 -15.63
CA ILE A 180 -19.10 -8.78 -15.48
C ILE A 180 -18.41 -9.87 -16.30
N ALA A 181 -17.60 -10.70 -15.64
CA ALA A 181 -16.82 -11.76 -16.29
C ALA A 181 -16.64 -12.96 -15.36
N ASN A 182 -16.55 -14.17 -15.95
CA ASN A 182 -16.17 -15.37 -15.19
C ASN A 182 -14.73 -15.20 -14.65
N GLY A 183 -14.56 -15.29 -13.33
CA GLY A 183 -13.28 -15.11 -12.64
C GLY A 183 -13.06 -13.71 -12.04
N ASN A 184 -14.06 -12.82 -12.06
CA ASN A 184 -13.99 -11.51 -11.42
C ASN A 184 -14.43 -11.57 -9.94
N GLY A 185 -13.59 -12.16 -9.08
CA GLY A 185 -14.00 -12.50 -7.71
C GLY A 185 -15.22 -13.42 -7.70
N ASP A 186 -15.92 -13.54 -6.57
CA ASP A 186 -17.01 -14.51 -6.28
C ASP A 186 -17.78 -15.11 -7.47
#